data_AF-A0A518EZI5-F1
#
_entry.id   AF-A0A518EZI5-F1
#
_cell.length_a   1.000
_cell.length_b   1.000
_cell.length_c   1.000
_cell.angle_alpha   90.00
_cell.angle_beta   90.00
_cell.angle_gamma   90.00
#
_symmetry.space_group_name_H-M   'P 1'
#
loop_
_entity.id
_entity.type
_entity.pdbx_description
1 polymer ?
#
loop_
_entity_poly.entity_id
_entity_poly.type
_entity_poly.pdbx_seq_one_letter_code
_entity_poly.pdbx_strand_id
1 'polypeptide(L)'
;MGDGAQAAGPIHHVRADLAGYDFSGCDLRGVDFTGAHLADAIFVEADLTGAILDDVHAESADFSRARLSGASLRRGHFSHARFSGAQLVDADATAAFMDEVEFVGASVRGTVFAVARLQATRWNEADLTGADLRRADLSRADLAEVTVHHARFDDADLSGARLSRVAGFRRASWLGVDAAALDRRGACFVHDFIEDQNFLTEYRSQGPAYEWTYRLWWLTSDCGRSVTRWGICSGVLAALFAFAYTQVGIDYGHHETALSPLYFSVVTLTTLGFGDAVPATLAAQAIVMCEVVIGYVMLGGLLSLISNKLSRRAS
;
A
#
# COMPACT_ATOMS: atom_id res chain seq x y z
N MET A 1 36.06 -23.42 -20.29
CA MET A 1 35.69 -24.59 -19.45
C MET A 1 36.40 -24.34 -18.13
N GLY A 2 35.84 -23.58 -17.18
CA GLY A 2 34.59 -23.83 -16.44
C GLY A 2 34.91 -24.90 -15.38
N ASP A 3 34.73 -24.75 -14.08
CA ASP A 3 34.02 -23.85 -13.15
C ASP A 3 34.79 -23.98 -11.81
N GLY A 4 34.82 -23.05 -10.85
CA GLY A 4 33.71 -22.34 -10.24
C GLY A 4 33.73 -22.66 -8.74
N ALA A 5 34.35 -21.77 -7.96
CA ALA A 5 34.14 -21.55 -6.52
C ALA A 5 35.07 -20.40 -6.11
N GLN A 6 34.64 -19.16 -6.36
CA GLN A 6 35.30 -17.98 -5.81
C GLN A 6 35.08 -18.02 -4.29
N ALA A 7 36.15 -18.35 -3.58
CA ALA A 7 36.20 -18.34 -2.13
C ALA A 7 35.88 -16.93 -1.63
N ALA A 8 34.94 -16.82 -0.70
CA ALA A 8 34.78 -15.65 0.13
C ALA A 8 36.15 -15.35 0.78
N GLY A 9 36.73 -14.19 0.48
CA GLY A 9 37.95 -13.71 1.13
C GLY A 9 37.76 -13.60 2.66
N PRO A 10 38.86 -13.53 3.43
CA PRO A 10 38.76 -13.37 4.88
C PRO A 10 37.96 -12.10 5.22
N ILE A 11 36.97 -12.24 6.11
CA ILE A 11 36.24 -11.09 6.67
C ILE A 11 37.26 -10.23 7.42
N HIS A 12 37.56 -9.06 6.87
CA HIS A 12 38.46 -8.09 7.51
C HIS A 12 37.67 -7.31 8.56
N HIS A 13 37.86 -7.64 9.83
CA HIS A 13 37.27 -6.88 10.94
C HIS A 13 38.11 -5.65 11.26
N VAL A 14 37.51 -4.47 11.12
CA VAL A 14 38.12 -3.16 11.28
C VAL A 14 37.37 -2.42 12.38
N ARG A 15 37.86 -2.57 13.62
CA ARG A 15 37.41 -1.78 14.76
C ARG A 15 38.44 -0.70 15.05
N ALA A 16 38.39 0.36 14.26
CA ALA A 16 39.36 1.44 14.26
C ALA A 16 38.67 2.81 14.18
N ASP A 17 39.43 3.85 14.53
CA ASP A 17 39.08 5.23 14.21
C ASP A 17 39.50 5.50 12.76
N LEU A 18 38.49 5.62 11.91
CA LEU A 18 38.58 5.89 10.47
C LEU A 18 37.81 7.16 10.13
N ALA A 19 37.57 8.03 11.11
CA ALA A 19 36.85 9.28 10.89
C ALA A 19 37.56 10.13 9.83
N GLY A 20 36.78 10.67 8.89
CA GLY A 20 37.28 11.51 7.79
C GLY A 20 38.12 10.81 6.72
N TYR A 21 38.29 9.47 6.78
CA TYR A 21 39.03 8.75 5.77
C TYR A 21 38.27 8.70 4.44
N ASP A 22 39.03 8.74 3.34
CA ASP A 22 38.50 8.59 1.99
C ASP A 22 38.66 7.15 1.49
N PHE A 23 37.53 6.48 1.33
CA PHE A 23 37.36 5.15 0.76
C PHE A 23 36.66 5.18 -0.60
N SER A 24 36.62 6.34 -1.26
CA SER A 24 35.91 6.50 -2.53
C SER A 24 36.38 5.47 -3.57
N GLY A 25 35.42 4.78 -4.19
CA GLY A 25 35.67 3.75 -5.20
C GLY A 25 36.39 2.48 -4.72
N CYS A 26 36.61 2.31 -3.42
CA CYS A 26 37.25 1.12 -2.87
C CYS A 26 36.34 -0.12 -2.92
N ASP A 27 36.97 -1.29 -3.06
CA ASP A 27 36.32 -2.59 -2.88
C ASP A 27 36.37 -2.98 -1.39
N LEU A 28 35.23 -2.85 -0.72
CA LEU A 28 35.02 -3.12 0.70
C LEU A 28 33.95 -4.20 0.91
N ARG A 29 33.77 -5.08 -0.08
CA ARG A 29 32.76 -6.13 -0.04
C ARG A 29 33.01 -7.09 1.12
N GLY A 30 31.98 -7.33 1.92
CA GLY A 30 32.06 -8.22 3.08
C GLY A 30 33.00 -7.77 4.20
N VAL A 31 33.54 -6.54 4.14
CA VAL A 31 34.36 -5.99 5.23
C VAL A 31 33.49 -5.78 6.46
N ASP A 32 34.04 -6.08 7.63
CA ASP A 32 33.35 -5.95 8.90
C ASP A 32 33.85 -4.71 9.62
N PHE A 33 33.05 -3.66 9.62
CA PHE A 33 33.28 -2.39 10.30
C PHE A 33 32.58 -2.35 11.68
N THR A 34 32.19 -3.48 12.26
CA THR A 34 31.37 -3.49 13.49
C THR A 34 31.98 -2.60 14.59
N GLY A 35 31.22 -1.58 15.02
CA GLY A 35 31.66 -0.64 16.04
C GLY A 35 32.78 0.33 15.63
N ALA A 36 33.09 0.46 14.35
CA ALA A 36 34.08 1.41 13.84
C ALA A 36 33.59 2.87 14.00
N HIS A 37 34.55 3.78 14.14
CA HIS A 37 34.27 5.22 14.05
C HIS A 37 34.54 5.66 12.61
N LEU A 38 33.47 6.02 11.91
CA LEU A 38 33.40 6.38 10.49
C LEU A 38 32.84 7.80 10.31
N ALA A 39 32.79 8.62 11.37
CA ALA A 39 32.27 9.98 11.30
C ALA A 39 33.00 10.77 10.20
N ASP A 40 32.26 11.49 9.36
CA ASP A 40 32.77 12.24 8.21
C ASP A 40 33.56 11.41 7.16
N ALA A 41 33.56 10.08 7.23
CA ALA A 41 34.24 9.23 6.24
C ALA A 41 33.54 9.29 4.88
N ILE A 42 34.32 9.10 3.81
CA ILE A 42 33.84 9.22 2.43
C ILE A 42 33.87 7.85 1.77
N PHE A 43 32.69 7.34 1.42
CA PHE A 43 32.47 6.07 0.73
C PHE A 43 31.86 6.25 -0.67
N VAL A 44 32.09 7.41 -1.28
CA VAL A 44 31.49 7.77 -2.57
C VAL A 44 31.88 6.74 -3.64
N GLU A 45 30.88 6.15 -4.30
CA GLU A 45 31.07 5.08 -5.30
C GLU A 45 31.79 3.81 -4.79
N ALA A 46 31.98 3.64 -3.47
CA ALA A 46 32.59 2.44 -2.89
C ALA A 46 31.67 1.21 -3.02
N ASP A 47 32.26 0.02 -3.08
CA ASP A 47 31.53 -1.25 -3.07
C ASP A 47 31.57 -1.87 -1.66
N LEU A 48 30.48 -1.69 -0.92
CA LEU A 48 30.22 -2.23 0.42
C LEU A 48 29.22 -3.40 0.36
N THR A 49 29.11 -4.10 -0.77
CA THR A 49 28.17 -5.23 -0.91
C THR A 49 28.44 -6.28 0.17
N GLY A 50 27.42 -6.60 0.96
CA GLY A 50 27.51 -7.54 2.09
C GLY A 50 28.41 -7.10 3.24
N ALA A 51 28.85 -5.84 3.30
CA ALA A 51 29.64 -5.32 4.43
C ALA A 51 28.81 -5.30 5.72
N ILE A 52 29.49 -5.37 6.87
CA ILE A 52 28.87 -5.29 8.19
C ILE A 52 29.22 -3.93 8.79
N LEU A 53 28.24 -3.05 8.89
CA LEU A 53 28.27 -1.71 9.47
C LEU A 53 27.41 -1.67 10.74
N ASP A 54 27.36 -2.78 11.48
CA ASP A 54 26.59 -2.87 12.72
C ASP A 54 27.24 -2.01 13.82
N ASP A 55 26.42 -1.31 14.59
CA ASP A 55 26.86 -0.49 15.73
C ASP A 55 27.95 0.56 15.40
N VAL A 56 28.11 0.98 14.14
CA VAL A 56 29.09 2.01 13.73
C VAL A 56 28.69 3.41 14.17
N HIS A 57 29.68 4.31 14.28
CA HIS A 57 29.47 5.76 14.39
C HIS A 57 29.85 6.42 13.06
N ALA A 58 28.90 6.62 12.17
CA ALA A 58 29.06 7.13 10.81
C ALA A 58 28.27 8.44 10.59
N GLU A 59 28.19 9.28 11.63
CA GLU A 59 27.57 10.60 11.52
C GLU A 59 28.24 11.43 10.41
N SER A 60 27.43 12.10 9.60
CA SER A 60 27.88 12.94 8.46
C SER A 60 28.70 12.21 7.38
N ALA A 61 28.80 10.88 7.41
CA ALA A 61 29.53 10.11 6.40
C ALA A 61 28.84 10.19 5.02
N ASP A 62 29.62 10.08 3.95
CA ASP A 62 29.12 10.18 2.57
C ASP A 62 29.16 8.82 1.85
N PHE A 63 28.01 8.17 1.74
CA PHE A 63 27.79 6.93 0.98
C PHE A 63 27.17 7.20 -0.40
N SER A 64 27.29 8.42 -0.94
CA SER A 64 26.66 8.76 -2.22
C SER A 64 27.11 7.82 -3.32
N ARG A 65 26.13 7.23 -4.03
CA ARG A 65 26.34 6.26 -5.12
C ARG A 65 27.12 5.00 -4.72
N ALA A 66 27.27 4.71 -3.42
CA ALA A 66 27.87 3.47 -2.94
C ALA A 66 26.96 2.26 -3.18
N ARG A 67 27.56 1.06 -3.31
CA ARG A 67 26.83 -0.21 -3.37
C ARG A 67 26.82 -0.86 -2.00
N LEU A 68 25.66 -0.98 -1.38
CA LEU A 68 25.45 -1.57 -0.05
C LEU A 68 24.46 -2.74 -0.12
N SER A 69 24.36 -3.42 -1.26
CA SER A 69 23.37 -4.50 -1.42
C SER A 69 23.69 -5.64 -0.44
N GLY A 70 22.68 -6.07 0.31
CA GLY A 70 22.82 -7.08 1.38
C GLY A 70 23.70 -6.67 2.56
N ALA A 71 24.11 -5.40 2.69
CA ALA A 71 24.90 -4.94 3.82
C ALA A 71 24.05 -4.91 5.11
N SER A 72 24.71 -5.12 6.25
CA SER A 72 24.11 -4.95 7.57
C SER A 72 24.47 -3.57 8.11
N LEU A 73 23.50 -2.77 8.53
CA LEU A 73 23.64 -1.43 9.11
C LEU A 73 22.94 -1.35 10.47
N ARG A 74 22.80 -2.49 11.17
CA ARG A 74 21.91 -2.62 12.32
C ARG A 74 22.44 -1.78 13.47
N ARG A 75 21.54 -1.00 14.10
CA ARG A 75 21.87 -0.12 15.23
C ARG A 75 23.02 0.87 14.98
N GLY A 76 23.45 1.05 13.72
CA GLY A 76 24.47 2.03 13.39
C GLY A 76 23.94 3.46 13.50
N HIS A 77 24.84 4.38 13.78
CA HIS A 77 24.58 5.82 13.86
C HIS A 77 24.99 6.48 12.55
N PHE A 78 24.04 6.98 11.79
CA PHE A 78 24.22 7.58 10.48
C PHE A 78 23.58 8.97 10.39
N SER A 79 23.33 9.63 11.51
CA SER A 79 22.68 10.95 11.52
C SER A 79 23.43 11.93 10.60
N HIS A 80 22.67 12.66 9.77
CA HIS A 80 23.19 13.60 8.75
C HIS A 80 24.04 12.98 7.62
N ALA A 81 24.12 11.64 7.52
CA ALA A 81 24.84 10.98 6.43
C ALA A 81 24.14 11.18 5.07
N ARG A 82 24.88 10.97 3.97
CA ARG A 82 24.35 11.01 2.61
C ARG A 82 24.37 9.63 1.98
N PHE A 83 23.22 9.19 1.48
CA PHE A 83 23.02 7.98 0.68
C PHE A 83 22.44 8.31 -0.70
N SER A 84 22.63 9.54 -1.18
CA SER A 84 22.09 9.99 -2.47
C SER A 84 22.57 9.09 -3.63
N GLY A 85 21.62 8.50 -4.35
CA GLY A 85 21.88 7.54 -5.43
C GLY A 85 22.52 6.21 -4.99
N ALA A 86 22.60 5.92 -3.69
CA ALA A 86 23.16 4.66 -3.18
C ALA A 86 22.24 3.46 -3.45
N GLN A 87 22.82 2.25 -3.46
CA GLN A 87 22.10 1.00 -3.70
C GLN A 87 22.10 0.12 -2.44
N LEU A 88 21.02 0.17 -1.66
CA LEU A 88 20.84 -0.59 -0.42
C LEU A 88 19.92 -1.81 -0.59
N VAL A 89 19.88 -2.40 -1.79
CA VAL A 89 18.97 -3.51 -2.11
C VAL A 89 19.17 -4.67 -1.12
N ASP A 90 18.09 -5.11 -0.47
CA ASP A 90 18.08 -6.18 0.55
C ASP A 90 19.03 -5.95 1.75
N ALA A 91 19.42 -4.70 2.01
CA ALA A 91 20.20 -4.34 3.19
C ALA A 91 19.34 -4.37 4.47
N ASP A 92 20.00 -4.41 5.63
CA ASP A 92 19.33 -4.44 6.93
C ASP A 92 19.77 -3.26 7.82
N ALA A 93 18.93 -2.24 7.91
CA ALA A 93 19.06 -1.07 8.77
C ALA A 93 18.12 -1.14 9.99
N THR A 94 17.81 -2.34 10.48
CA THR A 94 16.94 -2.53 11.66
C THR A 94 17.48 -1.74 12.85
N ALA A 95 16.61 -0.94 13.47
CA ALA A 95 16.91 -0.10 14.62
C ALA A 95 18.10 0.87 14.43
N ALA A 96 18.45 1.23 13.19
CA ALA A 96 19.47 2.23 12.91
C ALA A 96 19.01 3.66 13.28
N PHE A 97 19.97 4.51 13.62
CA PHE A 97 19.76 5.93 13.88
C PHE A 97 20.13 6.72 12.62
N MET A 98 19.14 7.21 11.89
CA MET A 98 19.27 7.81 10.56
C MET A 98 18.51 9.15 10.50
N ASP A 99 18.49 9.88 11.61
CA ASP A 99 17.90 11.22 11.67
C ASP A 99 18.58 12.16 10.65
N GLU A 100 17.78 12.90 9.87
CA GLU A 100 18.23 13.88 8.88
C GLU A 100 19.12 13.32 7.74
N VAL A 101 18.99 12.04 7.42
CA VAL A 101 19.71 11.40 6.30
C VAL A 101 19.11 11.75 4.93
N GLU A 102 19.98 11.89 3.92
CA GLU A 102 19.58 12.07 2.52
C GLU A 102 19.63 10.75 1.73
N PHE A 103 18.48 10.28 1.26
CA PHE A 103 18.30 9.12 0.38
C PHE A 103 17.84 9.53 -1.04
N VAL A 104 18.17 10.75 -1.49
CA VAL A 104 17.66 11.28 -2.77
C VAL A 104 18.08 10.38 -3.94
N GLY A 105 17.11 9.86 -4.69
CA GLY A 105 17.34 8.94 -5.81
C GLY A 105 17.96 7.59 -5.42
N ALA A 106 17.98 7.23 -4.13
CA ALA A 106 18.52 5.96 -3.66
C ALA A 106 17.58 4.78 -4.00
N SER A 107 18.16 3.60 -4.18
CA SER A 107 17.41 2.35 -4.27
C SER A 107 17.50 1.62 -2.94
N VAL A 108 16.38 1.54 -2.21
CA VAL A 108 16.26 0.84 -0.92
C VAL A 108 15.26 -0.33 -1.01
N ARG A 109 15.28 -1.00 -2.16
CA ARG A 109 14.35 -2.09 -2.45
C ARG A 109 14.61 -3.26 -1.51
N GLY A 110 13.56 -3.76 -0.87
CA GLY A 110 13.67 -4.87 0.09
C GLY A 110 14.44 -4.52 1.37
N THR A 111 14.92 -3.28 1.54
CA THR A 111 15.69 -2.88 2.72
C THR A 111 14.81 -2.93 3.96
N VAL A 112 15.37 -3.42 5.06
CA VAL A 112 14.69 -3.46 6.36
C VAL A 112 15.07 -2.25 7.19
N PHE A 113 14.12 -1.36 7.45
CA PHE A 113 14.22 -0.21 8.34
C PHE A 113 13.33 -0.38 9.59
N ALA A 114 13.00 -1.61 9.96
CA ALA A 114 12.09 -1.87 11.07
C ALA A 114 12.63 -1.22 12.36
N VAL A 115 11.78 -0.45 13.05
CA VAL A 115 12.14 0.28 14.29
C VAL A 115 13.28 1.32 14.12
N ALA A 116 13.66 1.66 12.89
CA ALA A 116 14.68 2.68 12.64
C ALA A 116 14.17 4.09 12.96
N ARG A 117 15.08 4.98 13.33
CA ARG A 117 14.81 6.42 13.45
C ARG A 117 15.19 7.10 12.15
N LEU A 118 14.20 7.61 11.44
CA LEU A 118 14.31 8.24 10.13
C LEU A 118 13.68 9.65 10.16
N GLN A 119 13.76 10.34 11.29
CA GLN A 119 13.17 11.67 11.48
C GLN A 119 13.77 12.66 10.47
N ALA A 120 12.94 13.50 9.88
CA ALA A 120 13.37 14.58 8.97
C ALA A 120 14.28 14.11 7.81
N THR A 121 14.15 12.85 7.39
CA THR A 121 14.90 12.28 6.26
C THR A 121 14.38 12.77 4.92
N ARG A 122 15.23 12.76 3.90
CA ARG A 122 14.87 13.17 2.53
C ARG A 122 14.94 11.98 1.58
N TRP A 123 13.82 11.61 0.98
CA TRP A 123 13.70 10.43 0.10
C TRP A 123 13.34 10.79 -1.33
N ASN A 124 13.44 12.06 -1.73
CA ASN A 124 12.97 12.51 -3.04
C ASN A 124 13.46 11.57 -4.16
N GLU A 125 12.53 11.03 -4.97
CA GLU A 125 12.80 10.11 -6.08
C GLU A 125 13.37 8.72 -5.70
N ALA A 126 13.36 8.33 -4.43
CA ALA A 126 13.84 7.02 -3.98
C ALA A 126 12.88 5.86 -4.36
N ASP A 127 13.45 4.68 -4.59
CA ASP A 127 12.71 3.42 -4.78
C ASP A 127 12.69 2.61 -3.47
N LEU A 128 11.55 2.64 -2.77
CA LEU A 128 11.27 1.88 -1.55
C LEU A 128 10.46 0.59 -1.83
N THR A 129 10.50 0.07 -3.06
CA THR A 129 9.75 -1.15 -3.42
C THR A 129 10.12 -2.32 -2.49
N GLY A 130 9.14 -2.84 -1.76
CA GLY A 130 9.31 -3.97 -0.83
C GLY A 130 10.02 -3.63 0.48
N ALA A 131 10.36 -2.36 0.74
CA ALA A 131 11.01 -1.96 1.98
C ALA A 131 10.13 -2.23 3.22
N ASP A 132 10.75 -2.61 4.32
CA ASP A 132 10.09 -2.83 5.62
C ASP A 132 10.37 -1.65 6.56
N LEU A 133 9.41 -0.74 6.68
CA LEU A 133 9.46 0.46 7.54
C LEU A 133 8.53 0.32 8.75
N ARG A 134 8.19 -0.92 9.14
CA ARG A 134 7.28 -1.15 10.26
C ARG A 134 7.83 -0.56 11.55
N ARG A 135 7.00 0.19 12.26
CA ARG A 135 7.34 0.87 13.52
C ARG A 135 8.55 1.82 13.41
N ALA A 136 8.92 2.23 12.19
CA ALA A 136 9.94 3.23 11.99
C ALA A 136 9.39 4.62 12.31
N ASP A 137 10.25 5.51 12.76
CA ASP A 137 9.92 6.92 12.96
C ASP A 137 10.32 7.71 11.72
N LEU A 138 9.34 8.05 10.88
CA LEU A 138 9.48 8.87 9.67
C LEU A 138 8.89 10.27 9.90
N SER A 139 8.81 10.73 11.14
CA SER A 139 8.23 12.03 11.44
C SER A 139 8.99 13.14 10.70
N ARG A 140 8.24 14.03 10.04
CA ARG A 140 8.76 15.13 9.20
C ARG A 140 9.61 14.69 8.00
N ALA A 141 9.58 13.42 7.60
CA ALA A 141 10.30 12.95 6.42
C ALA A 141 9.69 13.52 5.12
N ASP A 142 10.54 13.82 4.13
CA ASP A 142 10.12 14.18 2.77
C ASP A 142 10.12 12.93 1.89
N LEU A 143 8.94 12.34 1.71
CA LEU A 143 8.66 11.18 0.86
C LEU A 143 8.03 11.62 -0.48
N ALA A 144 8.38 12.81 -0.99
CA ALA A 144 7.88 13.26 -2.28
C ALA A 144 8.45 12.40 -3.43
N GLU A 145 7.60 12.03 -4.38
CA GLU A 145 7.99 11.36 -5.63
C GLU A 145 8.64 9.97 -5.43
N VAL A 146 8.41 9.34 -4.27
CA VAL A 146 8.91 7.99 -3.99
C VAL A 146 8.05 6.90 -4.62
N THR A 147 8.66 5.74 -4.86
CA THR A 147 7.96 4.51 -5.21
C THR A 147 7.88 3.58 -4.00
N VAL A 148 6.68 3.15 -3.62
CA VAL A 148 6.45 2.32 -2.41
C VAL A 148 5.71 1.00 -2.70
N HIS A 149 5.85 0.45 -3.91
CA HIS A 149 5.18 -0.83 -4.24
C HIS A 149 5.55 -1.93 -3.22
N HIS A 150 4.55 -2.55 -2.58
CA HIS A 150 4.77 -3.61 -1.58
C HIS A 150 5.58 -3.20 -0.34
N ALA A 151 5.82 -1.90 -0.13
CA ALA A 151 6.43 -1.41 1.09
C ALA A 151 5.49 -1.59 2.29
N ARG A 152 6.05 -1.73 3.49
CA ARG A 152 5.29 -1.89 4.74
C ARG A 152 5.58 -0.74 5.69
N PHE A 153 4.57 0.08 5.96
CA PHE A 153 4.61 1.20 6.91
C PHE A 153 3.80 0.88 8.18
N ASP A 154 3.57 -0.40 8.49
CA ASP A 154 2.67 -0.76 9.59
C ASP A 154 3.18 -0.19 10.92
N ASP A 155 2.32 0.52 11.64
CA ASP A 155 2.61 1.24 12.88
C ASP A 155 3.77 2.25 12.78
N ALA A 156 4.11 2.72 11.58
CA ALA A 156 5.13 3.75 11.40
C ALA A 156 4.60 5.13 11.79
N ASP A 157 5.45 5.96 12.40
CA ASP A 157 5.13 7.36 12.67
C ASP A 157 5.44 8.20 11.42
N LEU A 158 4.40 8.76 10.81
CA LEU A 158 4.50 9.64 9.64
C LEU A 158 4.07 11.09 9.98
N SER A 159 4.10 11.47 11.26
CA SER A 159 3.66 12.79 11.72
C SER A 159 4.43 13.91 11.01
N GLY A 160 3.71 14.76 10.29
CA GLY A 160 4.26 15.86 9.49
C GLY A 160 5.07 15.41 8.26
N ALA A 161 5.04 14.12 7.90
CA ALA A 161 5.71 13.63 6.70
C ALA A 161 4.99 14.11 5.43
N ARG A 162 5.76 14.41 4.39
CA ARG A 162 5.25 14.86 3.10
C ARG A 162 5.15 13.68 2.12
N LEU A 163 3.93 13.34 1.71
CA LEU A 163 3.63 12.22 0.80
C LEU A 163 3.11 12.69 -0.57
N SER A 164 3.78 13.68 -1.18
CA SER A 164 3.32 14.23 -2.46
C SER A 164 3.78 13.39 -3.66
N ARG A 165 2.86 13.03 -4.56
CA ARG A 165 3.16 12.26 -5.79
C ARG A 165 3.80 10.88 -5.55
N VAL A 166 3.42 10.23 -4.45
CA VAL A 166 3.86 8.86 -4.12
C VAL A 166 3.28 7.84 -5.11
N ALA A 167 4.14 7.02 -5.71
CA ALA A 167 3.74 5.94 -6.60
C ALA A 167 3.57 4.63 -5.84
N GLY A 168 2.56 3.83 -6.22
CA GLY A 168 2.41 2.48 -5.68
C GLY A 168 1.80 2.36 -4.27
N PHE A 169 1.38 3.47 -3.65
CA PHE A 169 0.79 3.49 -2.29
C PHE A 169 -0.38 2.52 -2.09
N ARG A 170 -1.16 2.23 -3.14
CA ARG A 170 -2.27 1.25 -3.08
C ARG A 170 -1.84 -0.20 -2.87
N ARG A 171 -0.57 -0.51 -3.15
CA ARG A 171 0.04 -1.83 -2.95
C ARG A 171 0.97 -1.87 -1.73
N ALA A 172 1.15 -0.74 -1.05
CA ALA A 172 1.85 -0.67 0.22
C ALA A 172 0.88 -1.00 1.36
N SER A 173 1.43 -1.43 2.49
CA SER A 173 0.68 -1.58 3.73
C SER A 173 0.91 -0.35 4.61
N TRP A 174 -0.17 0.18 5.18
CA TRP A 174 -0.18 1.38 6.03
C TRP A 174 -0.93 1.15 7.34
N LEU A 175 -1.05 -0.11 7.77
CA LEU A 175 -1.91 -0.47 8.89
C LEU A 175 -1.41 0.19 10.18
N GLY A 176 -2.28 0.87 10.91
CA GLY A 176 -1.91 1.52 12.17
C GLY A 176 -1.21 2.87 12.00
N VAL A 177 -0.96 3.33 10.77
CA VAL A 177 -0.47 4.69 10.52
C VAL A 177 -1.56 5.70 10.89
N ASP A 178 -1.21 6.72 11.67
CA ASP A 178 -2.11 7.84 11.96
C ASP A 178 -2.18 8.80 10.76
N ALA A 179 -3.26 8.68 9.98
CA ALA A 179 -3.51 9.56 8.84
C ALA A 179 -3.74 11.03 9.25
N ALA A 180 -4.23 11.29 10.48
CA ALA A 180 -4.54 12.65 10.92
C ALA A 180 -3.27 13.49 11.14
N ALA A 181 -2.15 12.84 11.43
CA ALA A 181 -0.86 13.49 11.65
C ALA A 181 -0.10 13.81 10.35
N LEU A 182 -0.57 13.36 9.17
CA LEU A 182 0.11 13.54 7.89
C LEU A 182 0.03 14.99 7.36
N ASP A 183 1.08 15.44 6.65
CA ASP A 183 0.95 16.66 5.84
C ASP A 183 0.00 16.40 4.65
N ARG A 184 -1.14 17.08 4.64
CA ARG A 184 -2.17 16.92 3.60
C ARG A 184 -1.78 17.51 2.25
N ARG A 185 -0.77 18.36 2.17
CA ARG A 185 -0.40 19.08 0.94
C ARG A 185 0.08 18.11 -0.14
N GLY A 186 -0.76 17.91 -1.15
CA GLY A 186 -0.45 17.04 -2.30
C GLY A 186 -0.51 15.54 -1.99
N ALA A 187 -1.05 15.15 -0.82
CA ALA A 187 -1.11 13.78 -0.33
C ALA A 187 -2.55 13.27 -0.06
N CYS A 188 -3.59 14.00 -0.49
CA CYS A 188 -4.99 13.69 -0.18
C CYS A 188 -5.38 12.25 -0.55
N PHE A 189 -4.97 11.75 -1.71
CA PHE A 189 -5.27 10.36 -2.11
C PHE A 189 -4.59 9.30 -1.24
N VAL A 190 -3.42 9.60 -0.67
CA VAL A 190 -2.70 8.69 0.22
C VAL A 190 -3.39 8.70 1.58
N HIS A 191 -3.69 9.89 2.11
CA HIS A 191 -4.43 10.09 3.35
C HIS A 191 -5.76 9.30 3.35
N ASP A 192 -6.63 9.54 2.36
CA ASP A 192 -7.92 8.85 2.25
C ASP A 192 -7.77 7.33 2.14
N PHE A 193 -6.71 6.86 1.49
CA PHE A 193 -6.45 5.44 1.36
C PHE A 193 -6.04 4.80 2.69
N ILE A 194 -5.23 5.50 3.50
CA ILE A 194 -4.80 5.05 4.83
C ILE A 194 -6.01 4.98 5.76
N GLU A 195 -6.84 6.04 5.80
CA GLU A 195 -8.08 6.05 6.59
C GLU A 195 -9.01 4.90 6.19
N ASP A 196 -9.25 4.71 4.88
CA ASP A 196 -10.05 3.59 4.39
C ASP A 196 -9.47 2.23 4.81
N GLN A 197 -8.14 2.05 4.75
CA GLN A 197 -7.48 0.78 5.08
C GLN A 197 -7.56 0.46 6.58
N ASN A 198 -7.34 1.46 7.43
CA ASN A 198 -7.45 1.33 8.89
C ASN A 198 -8.90 1.02 9.30
N PHE A 199 -9.87 1.78 8.78
CA PHE A 199 -11.29 1.55 9.06
C PHE A 199 -11.73 0.13 8.69
N LEU A 200 -11.38 -0.35 7.48
CA LEU A 200 -11.77 -1.70 7.06
C LEU A 200 -11.14 -2.79 7.93
N THR A 201 -9.93 -2.56 8.42
CA THR A 201 -9.25 -3.51 9.30
C THR A 201 -9.91 -3.56 10.68
N GLU A 202 -10.24 -2.40 11.24
CA GLU A 202 -10.99 -2.29 12.51
C GLU A 202 -12.41 -2.86 12.39
N TYR A 203 -13.12 -2.56 11.30
CA TYR A 203 -14.47 -3.06 11.06
C TYR A 203 -14.50 -4.60 11.06
N ARG A 204 -13.52 -5.24 10.42
CA ARG A 204 -13.41 -6.71 10.35
C ARG A 204 -13.10 -7.34 11.70
N SER A 205 -12.35 -6.66 12.57
CA SER A 205 -11.93 -7.21 13.86
C SER A 205 -13.03 -7.16 14.93
N GLN A 206 -14.15 -6.45 14.69
CA GLN A 206 -15.27 -6.34 15.63
C GLN A 206 -16.05 -7.64 15.86
N GLY A 207 -15.96 -8.62 14.96
CA GLY A 207 -16.54 -9.94 15.17
C GLY A 207 -16.98 -10.67 13.89
N PRO A 208 -17.49 -11.91 14.01
CA PRO A 208 -17.80 -12.76 12.86
C PRO A 208 -18.92 -12.19 11.97
N ALA A 209 -19.91 -11.50 12.54
CA ALA A 209 -20.98 -10.87 11.76
C ALA A 209 -20.45 -9.74 10.85
N TYR A 210 -19.48 -8.96 11.34
CA TYR A 210 -18.85 -7.86 10.59
C TYR A 210 -17.93 -8.37 9.48
N GLU A 211 -17.25 -9.50 9.69
CA GLU A 211 -16.49 -10.16 8.63
C GLU A 211 -17.43 -10.66 7.51
N TRP A 212 -18.63 -11.16 7.85
CA TRP A 212 -19.64 -11.55 6.86
C TRP A 212 -20.17 -10.35 6.07
N THR A 213 -20.52 -9.24 6.73
CA THR A 213 -20.97 -8.03 6.04
C THR A 213 -19.86 -7.44 5.17
N TYR A 214 -18.60 -7.45 5.65
CA TYR A 214 -17.43 -7.06 4.86
C TYR A 214 -17.30 -7.89 3.59
N ARG A 215 -17.41 -9.22 3.67
CA ARG A 215 -17.34 -10.11 2.50
C ARG A 215 -18.41 -9.81 1.48
N LEU A 216 -19.65 -9.58 1.92
CA LEU A 216 -20.75 -9.19 1.04
C LEU A 216 -20.49 -7.83 0.39
N TRP A 217 -20.04 -6.85 1.18
CA TRP A 217 -19.76 -5.50 0.71
C TRP A 217 -18.58 -5.45 -0.28
N TRP A 218 -17.54 -6.24 -0.02
CA TRP A 218 -16.40 -6.44 -0.92
C TRP A 218 -16.83 -7.09 -2.23
N LEU A 219 -17.62 -8.17 -2.16
CA LEU A 219 -18.09 -8.90 -3.34
C LEU A 219 -18.93 -8.01 -4.27
N THR A 220 -19.83 -7.23 -3.69
CA THR A 220 -20.77 -6.39 -4.44
C THR A 220 -20.12 -5.13 -5.01
N SER A 221 -19.22 -4.48 -4.26
CA SER A 221 -18.80 -3.10 -4.56
C SER A 221 -17.31 -2.79 -4.37
N ASP A 222 -16.47 -3.77 -4.03
CA ASP A 222 -15.08 -3.55 -3.58
C ASP A 222 -14.99 -2.58 -2.40
N CYS A 223 -15.84 -2.77 -1.38
CA CYS A 223 -15.98 -1.88 -0.23
C CYS A 223 -16.24 -0.42 -0.64
N GLY A 224 -17.07 -0.26 -1.67
CA GLY A 224 -17.46 1.02 -2.22
C GLY A 224 -16.50 1.67 -3.21
N ARG A 225 -15.47 0.96 -3.65
CA ARG A 225 -14.45 1.48 -4.59
C ARG A 225 -14.83 1.27 -6.07
N SER A 226 -15.67 0.29 -6.38
CA SER A 226 -15.95 -0.14 -7.76
C SER A 226 -17.43 -0.09 -8.16
N VAL A 227 -17.79 0.98 -8.87
CA VAL A 227 -19.10 1.12 -9.56
C VAL A 227 -19.27 0.04 -10.64
N THR A 228 -18.18 -0.40 -11.27
CA THR A 228 -18.25 -1.45 -12.29
C THR A 228 -18.62 -2.80 -11.68
N ARG A 229 -18.03 -3.18 -10.53
CA ARG A 229 -18.44 -4.40 -9.81
C ARG A 229 -19.89 -4.33 -9.37
N TRP A 230 -20.32 -3.16 -8.90
CA TRP A 230 -21.73 -2.92 -8.56
C TRP A 230 -22.66 -3.16 -9.74
N GLY A 231 -22.35 -2.57 -10.90
CA GLY A 231 -23.14 -2.75 -12.12
C GLY A 231 -23.19 -4.20 -12.61
N ILE A 232 -22.08 -4.93 -12.54
CA ILE A 232 -22.02 -6.36 -12.86
C ILE A 232 -22.90 -7.16 -11.88
N CYS A 233 -22.79 -6.88 -10.57
CA CYS A 233 -23.59 -7.53 -9.54
C CYS A 233 -25.10 -7.29 -9.76
N SER A 234 -25.50 -6.05 -10.08
CA SER A 234 -26.88 -5.72 -10.44
C SER A 234 -27.36 -6.49 -11.67
N GLY A 235 -26.53 -6.59 -12.71
CA GLY A 235 -26.86 -7.33 -13.93
C GLY A 235 -27.03 -8.84 -13.70
N VAL A 236 -26.14 -9.44 -12.89
CA VAL A 236 -26.25 -10.85 -12.49
C VAL A 236 -27.53 -11.09 -11.69
N LEU A 237 -27.85 -10.19 -10.75
CA LEU A 237 -29.06 -10.28 -9.95
C LEU A 237 -30.31 -10.19 -10.83
N ALA A 238 -30.35 -9.26 -11.79
CA ALA A 238 -31.45 -9.16 -12.75
C ALA A 238 -31.60 -10.43 -13.59
N ALA A 239 -30.50 -11.05 -14.02
CA ALA A 239 -30.57 -12.32 -14.75
C ALA A 239 -31.10 -13.48 -13.88
N LEU A 240 -30.73 -13.53 -12.60
CA LEU A 240 -31.21 -14.57 -11.67
C LEU A 240 -32.70 -14.46 -11.40
N PHE A 241 -33.21 -13.24 -11.17
CA PHE A 241 -34.64 -13.02 -10.99
C PHE A 241 -35.42 -13.23 -12.29
N ALA A 242 -34.89 -12.81 -13.44
CA ALA A 242 -35.46 -13.13 -14.74
C ALA A 242 -35.63 -14.65 -14.93
N PHE A 243 -34.63 -15.43 -14.53
CA PHE A 243 -34.73 -16.89 -14.54
C PHE A 243 -35.79 -17.39 -13.55
N ALA A 244 -35.82 -16.88 -12.31
CA ALA A 244 -36.82 -17.26 -11.33
C ALA A 244 -38.26 -16.98 -11.82
N TYR A 245 -38.45 -15.87 -12.54
CA TYR A 245 -39.70 -15.48 -13.16
C TYR A 245 -40.19 -16.43 -14.26
N THR A 246 -39.29 -17.18 -14.91
CA THR A 246 -39.71 -18.27 -15.82
C THR A 246 -40.27 -19.49 -15.10
N GLN A 247 -40.01 -19.61 -13.79
CA GLN A 247 -40.43 -20.75 -12.97
C GLN A 247 -41.72 -20.45 -12.19
N VAL A 248 -42.23 -19.22 -12.24
CA VAL A 248 -43.44 -18.79 -11.55
C VAL A 248 -44.42 -18.13 -12.51
N GLY A 249 -45.72 -18.20 -12.21
CA GLY A 249 -46.75 -17.59 -13.06
C GLY A 249 -46.76 -16.07 -12.95
N ILE A 250 -46.21 -15.39 -13.94
CA ILE A 250 -46.31 -13.93 -14.15
C ILE A 250 -47.02 -13.69 -15.48
N ASP A 251 -48.06 -12.86 -15.45
CA ASP A 251 -48.72 -12.37 -16.65
C ASP A 251 -47.97 -11.12 -17.12
N TYR A 252 -47.38 -11.16 -18.32
CA TYR A 252 -46.63 -10.05 -18.92
C TYR A 252 -47.49 -9.17 -19.87
N GLY A 253 -48.79 -9.42 -19.96
CA GLY A 253 -49.70 -8.70 -20.83
C GLY A 253 -49.66 -9.15 -22.29
N HIS A 254 -50.15 -8.29 -23.20
CA HIS A 254 -50.51 -8.68 -24.57
C HIS A 254 -49.35 -8.87 -25.56
N HIS A 255 -48.12 -8.46 -25.22
CA HIS A 255 -46.95 -8.49 -26.12
C HIS A 255 -45.76 -9.21 -25.46
N GLU A 256 -45.95 -10.46 -25.05
CA GLU A 256 -44.89 -11.27 -24.47
C GLU A 256 -43.80 -11.62 -25.50
N THR A 257 -42.54 -11.50 -25.09
CA THR A 257 -41.36 -11.85 -25.87
C THR A 257 -40.40 -12.68 -25.01
N ALA A 258 -39.41 -13.33 -25.64
CA ALA A 258 -38.36 -14.05 -24.91
C ALA A 258 -37.55 -13.17 -23.93
N LEU A 259 -37.59 -11.84 -24.10
CA LEU A 259 -36.93 -10.89 -23.21
C LEU A 259 -37.84 -10.35 -22.11
N SER A 260 -39.15 -10.66 -22.12
CA SER A 260 -40.11 -10.13 -21.16
C SER A 260 -39.72 -10.40 -19.69
N PRO A 261 -39.26 -11.60 -19.30
CA PRO A 261 -38.82 -11.85 -17.93
C PRO A 261 -37.60 -11.01 -17.51
N LEU A 262 -36.63 -10.82 -18.43
CA LEU A 262 -35.43 -10.03 -18.16
C LEU A 262 -35.75 -8.54 -18.07
N TYR A 263 -36.56 -8.05 -19.00
CA TYR A 263 -37.01 -6.67 -18.99
C TYR A 263 -37.79 -6.34 -17.71
N PHE A 264 -38.73 -7.21 -17.31
CA PHE A 264 -39.49 -7.06 -16.08
C PHE A 264 -38.59 -7.06 -14.83
N SER A 265 -37.59 -7.95 -14.76
CA SER A 265 -36.60 -7.96 -13.67
C SER A 265 -35.75 -6.68 -13.63
N VAL A 266 -35.24 -6.19 -14.76
CA VAL A 266 -34.45 -4.94 -14.79
C VAL A 266 -35.29 -3.75 -14.30
N VAL A 267 -36.53 -3.65 -14.75
CA VAL A 267 -37.46 -2.57 -14.38
C VAL A 267 -37.79 -2.63 -12.88
N THR A 268 -38.12 -3.82 -12.38
CA THR A 268 -38.44 -4.05 -10.96
C THR A 268 -37.21 -3.81 -10.06
N LEU A 269 -36.03 -4.26 -10.47
CA LEU A 269 -34.77 -4.03 -9.76
C LEU A 269 -34.38 -2.54 -9.71
N THR A 270 -34.71 -1.78 -10.75
CA THR A 270 -34.54 -0.32 -10.78
C THR A 270 -35.67 0.42 -10.07
N THR A 271 -36.61 -0.29 -9.44
CA THR A 271 -37.81 0.23 -8.74
C THR A 271 -38.76 1.04 -9.64
N LEU A 272 -38.56 0.98 -10.96
CA LEU A 272 -39.54 1.47 -11.91
C LEU A 272 -40.65 0.42 -11.94
N GLY A 273 -41.87 0.79 -11.54
CA GLY A 273 -43.00 -0.15 -11.60
C GLY A 273 -43.34 -0.50 -13.05
N PHE A 274 -43.60 -1.76 -13.34
CA PHE A 274 -44.17 -2.18 -14.61
C PHE A 274 -45.67 -2.43 -14.42
N GLY A 275 -46.49 -1.44 -14.81
CA GLY A 275 -47.93 -1.43 -14.51
C GLY A 275 -48.74 -2.55 -15.19
N ASP A 276 -48.20 -3.16 -16.25
CA ASP A 276 -48.92 -4.13 -17.08
C ASP A 276 -48.59 -5.60 -16.77
N ALA A 277 -47.53 -5.89 -15.99
CA ALA A 277 -47.23 -7.26 -15.57
C ALA A 277 -47.64 -7.49 -14.13
N VAL A 278 -48.38 -8.57 -13.90
CA VAL A 278 -48.97 -8.86 -12.60
C VAL A 278 -48.59 -10.28 -12.17
N PRO A 279 -48.03 -10.46 -10.96
CA PRO A 279 -47.75 -11.79 -10.43
C PRO A 279 -49.08 -12.52 -10.14
N ALA A 280 -49.33 -13.59 -10.89
CA ALA A 280 -50.59 -14.35 -10.84
C ALA A 280 -50.62 -15.39 -9.70
N THR A 281 -49.48 -15.64 -9.05
CA THR A 281 -49.33 -16.62 -7.97
C THR A 281 -48.74 -15.99 -6.71
N LEU A 282 -49.04 -16.56 -5.54
CA LEU A 282 -48.45 -16.13 -4.27
C LEU A 282 -46.91 -16.23 -4.30
N ALA A 283 -46.38 -17.27 -4.95
CA ALA A 283 -44.94 -17.45 -5.13
C ALA A 283 -44.32 -16.33 -5.97
N ALA A 284 -44.97 -15.95 -7.09
CA ALA A 284 -44.54 -14.82 -7.90
C ALA A 284 -44.59 -13.50 -7.12
N GLN A 285 -45.65 -13.27 -6.33
CA GLN A 285 -45.76 -12.08 -5.47
C GLN A 285 -44.60 -12.00 -4.47
N ALA A 286 -44.25 -13.11 -3.83
CA ALA A 286 -43.13 -13.16 -2.90
C ALA A 286 -41.78 -12.84 -3.57
N ILE A 287 -41.51 -13.42 -4.75
CA ILE A 287 -40.27 -13.17 -5.50
C ILE A 287 -40.17 -11.71 -5.93
N VAL A 288 -41.26 -11.12 -6.45
CA VAL A 288 -41.30 -9.70 -6.85
C VAL A 288 -41.06 -8.79 -5.63
N MET A 289 -41.71 -9.06 -4.50
CA MET A 289 -41.48 -8.28 -3.27
C MET A 289 -40.01 -8.36 -2.81
N CYS A 290 -39.40 -9.55 -2.88
CA CYS A 290 -37.98 -9.72 -2.57
C CYS A 290 -37.08 -8.92 -3.54
N GLU A 291 -37.37 -8.97 -4.85
CA GLU A 291 -36.60 -8.21 -5.84
C GLU A 291 -36.66 -6.70 -5.60
N VAL A 292 -37.85 -6.17 -5.30
CA VAL A 292 -38.04 -4.74 -5.00
C VAL A 292 -37.23 -4.31 -3.77
N VAL A 293 -37.28 -5.08 -2.68
CA VAL A 293 -36.49 -4.78 -1.47
C VAL A 293 -35.00 -4.74 -1.77
N ILE A 294 -34.50 -5.70 -2.56
CA ILE A 294 -33.09 -5.73 -2.96
C ILE A 294 -32.78 -4.56 -3.91
N GLY A 295 -33.68 -4.22 -4.83
CA GLY A 295 -33.57 -3.07 -5.73
C GLY A 295 -33.36 -1.75 -5.00
N TYR A 296 -34.11 -1.50 -3.92
CA TYR A 296 -33.91 -0.31 -3.09
C TYR A 296 -32.52 -0.25 -2.44
N VAL A 297 -32.02 -1.37 -1.92
CA VAL A 297 -30.67 -1.46 -1.36
C VAL A 297 -29.62 -1.21 -2.46
N MET A 298 -29.83 -1.76 -3.66
CA MET A 298 -28.93 -1.59 -4.80
C MET A 298 -28.91 -0.14 -5.33
N LEU A 299 -30.05 0.56 -5.31
CA LEU A 299 -30.14 1.96 -5.69
C LEU A 299 -29.46 2.87 -4.65
N GLY A 300 -29.75 2.64 -3.37
CA GLY A 300 -29.13 3.40 -2.27
C GLY A 300 -27.62 3.23 -2.24
N GLY A 301 -27.13 2.00 -2.45
CA GLY A 301 -25.70 1.73 -2.59
C GLY A 301 -25.10 2.47 -3.80
N LEU A 302 -25.72 2.41 -4.99
CA LEU A 302 -25.24 3.13 -6.17
C LEU A 302 -25.10 4.64 -5.93
N LEU A 303 -26.11 5.26 -5.29
CA LEU A 303 -26.08 6.68 -4.95
C LEU A 303 -24.94 7.02 -3.98
N SER A 304 -24.73 6.18 -2.95
CA SER A 304 -23.61 6.32 -2.03
C SER A 304 -22.25 6.22 -2.74
N LEU A 305 -22.09 5.27 -3.67
CA LEU A 305 -20.86 5.11 -4.46
C LEU A 305 -20.56 6.33 -5.34
N ILE A 306 -21.59 6.84 -6.02
CA ILE A 306 -21.45 8.01 -6.89
C ILE A 306 -21.15 9.25 -6.04
N SER A 307 -21.84 9.43 -4.91
CA SER A 307 -21.60 10.53 -3.98
C SER A 307 -20.15 10.52 -3.46
N ASN A 308 -19.65 9.38 -3.00
CA ASN A 308 -18.28 9.23 -2.54
C ASN A 308 -17.24 9.48 -3.64
N LYS A 309 -17.52 9.10 -4.88
CA LYS A 309 -16.62 9.39 -6.01
C LYS A 309 -16.62 10.87 -6.41
N LEU A 310 -17.76 11.55 -6.30
CA LEU A 310 -17.87 12.98 -6.59
C LEU A 310 -17.21 13.82 -5.50
N SER A 311 -17.41 13.48 -4.22
CA SER A 311 -16.77 14.18 -3.10
C SER A 311 -15.25 14.09 -3.17
N ARG A 312 -14.69 12.90 -3.42
CA ARG A 312 -13.24 12.67 -3.58
C ARG A 312 -12.60 13.35 -4.80
N ARG A 313 -13.40 13.90 -5.73
CA ARG A 313 -12.90 14.67 -6.89
C ARG A 313 -13.00 16.18 -6.68
N ALA A 314 -13.76 16.63 -5.68
CA ALA A 314 -14.00 18.04 -5.39
C ALA A 314 -13.03 18.60 -4.33
N SER A 315 -12.36 17.72 -3.57
CA SER A 315 -11.28 18.00 -2.62
C SER A 315 -9.91 17.92 -3.26
#